data_AF-A0A9N9K2I8-F1
#
_entry.id   AF-A0A9N9K2I8-F1
#
_cell.length_a   1.000
_cell.length_b   1.000
_cell.length_c   1.000
_cell.angle_alpha   90.00
_cell.angle_beta   90.00
_cell.angle_gamma   90.00
#
_symmetry.space_group_name_H-M   'P 1'
#
loop_
_entity.id
_entity.type
_entity.pdbx_description
1 polymer ?
#
loop_
_entity_poly.entity_id
_entity_poly.type
_entity_poly.pdbx_seq_one_letter_code
_entity_poly.pdbx_strand_id
1 'polypeptide(L)'
;YFKFNEADNFYPGNNVLGLLLKNLCLLTVKKPDNDNIMKEIPMKERQQIYLFLRNLVFDEDGNHEHWFIYNSKKQLIDTINEYRTINDHSKKNEIEDYASSLIRDVINIFYFRRYTCERIINYMWIKNNEPIDPLSMNEVWDDDVNVDNMVVQFCSFPLFGTDLENLDKRQAWFRAHIEPHNAFTLRQRGMTLYMLSMYKNALSDLSKTLIPEIRSNAFNSSDREE
;
A
#
# COMPACT_ATOMS: atom_id res chain seq x y z
N TYR A 1 -3.10 -5.88 -5.63
CA TYR A 1 -3.58 -6.05 -7.02
C TYR A 1 -5.08 -6.32 -6.99
N PHE A 2 -5.90 -5.29 -6.81
CA PHE A 2 -7.36 -5.46 -6.87
C PHE A 2 -7.80 -5.42 -8.33
N LYS A 3 -8.22 -6.57 -8.87
CA LYS A 3 -8.87 -6.65 -10.16
C LYS A 3 -10.37 -6.53 -9.91
N PHE A 4 -10.97 -5.41 -10.33
CA PHE A 4 -12.41 -5.25 -10.32
C PHE A 4 -12.99 -6.10 -11.45
N ASN A 5 -13.53 -7.26 -11.12
CA ASN A 5 -14.36 -8.00 -12.05
C ASN A 5 -15.66 -7.21 -12.25
N GLU A 6 -15.91 -6.80 -13.49
CA GLU A 6 -17.22 -6.31 -13.90
C GLU A 6 -18.24 -7.41 -13.62
N ALA A 7 -19.13 -7.20 -12.64
CA ALA A 7 -20.53 -7.64 -12.64
C ALA A 7 -21.25 -7.58 -11.28
N ASP A 8 -20.65 -7.12 -10.18
CA ASP A 8 -21.41 -7.03 -8.92
C ASP A 8 -22.21 -5.71 -8.81
N ASN A 9 -23.28 -5.67 -9.61
CA ASN A 9 -24.55 -4.99 -9.35
C ASN A 9 -24.51 -3.64 -8.62
N PHE A 10 -23.85 -2.66 -9.23
CA PHE A 10 -24.23 -1.26 -9.05
C PHE A 10 -25.62 -1.07 -9.70
N TYR A 11 -26.69 -1.20 -8.91
CA TYR A 11 -28.04 -0.74 -9.25
C TYR A 11 -28.25 0.64 -8.62
N PRO A 12 -27.71 1.71 -9.21
CA PRO A 12 -28.29 3.00 -8.92
C PRO A 12 -29.68 2.96 -9.57
N GLY A 13 -30.72 3.45 -8.90
CA GLY A 13 -32.05 3.47 -9.49
C GLY A 13 -32.03 4.04 -10.91
N ASN A 14 -33.03 3.70 -11.74
CA ASN A 14 -33.17 4.11 -13.15
C ASN A 14 -33.23 5.64 -13.39
N ASN A 15 -32.84 6.47 -12.42
CA ASN A 15 -32.70 7.91 -12.59
C ASN A 15 -31.36 8.26 -13.27
N VAL A 16 -31.35 9.40 -13.98
CA VAL A 16 -30.22 9.89 -14.78
C VAL A 16 -28.95 10.06 -13.94
N LEU A 17 -29.10 10.42 -12.66
CA LEU A 17 -28.00 10.55 -11.70
C LEU A 17 -27.30 9.21 -11.46
N GLY A 18 -28.08 8.13 -11.37
CA GLY A 18 -27.59 6.79 -11.22
C GLY A 18 -26.78 6.30 -12.42
N LEU A 19 -27.28 6.55 -13.63
CA LEU A 19 -26.54 6.26 -14.86
C LEU A 19 -25.25 7.08 -14.96
N LEU A 20 -25.28 8.37 -14.59
CA LEU A 20 -24.11 9.24 -14.56
C LEU A 20 -23.06 8.75 -13.56
N LEU A 21 -23.49 8.36 -12.36
CA LEU A 21 -22.63 7.76 -11.33
C LEU A 21 -22.03 6.44 -11.80
N LYS A 22 -22.83 5.58 -12.45
CA LYS A 22 -22.35 4.32 -13.02
C LYS A 22 -21.28 4.57 -14.08
N ASN A 23 -21.51 5.52 -14.97
CA ASN A 23 -20.57 5.87 -16.03
C ASN A 23 -19.30 6.54 -15.49
N LEU A 24 -19.41 7.43 -14.49
CA LEU A 24 -18.25 8.03 -13.80
C LEU A 24 -17.43 6.97 -13.05
N CYS A 25 -18.08 6.07 -12.31
CA CYS A 25 -17.42 4.94 -11.66
C CYS A 25 -16.79 3.98 -12.69
N LEU A 26 -17.44 3.71 -13.82
CA LEU A 26 -16.88 2.86 -14.87
C LEU A 26 -15.67 3.52 -15.55
N LEU A 27 -15.67 4.85 -15.71
CA LEU A 27 -14.55 5.62 -16.25
C LEU A 27 -13.35 5.63 -15.30
N THR A 28 -13.55 5.61 -13.99
CA THR A 28 -12.48 5.58 -13.00
C THR A 28 -11.98 4.17 -12.67
N VAL A 29 -12.84 3.15 -12.79
CA VAL A 29 -12.49 1.74 -12.50
C VAL A 29 -11.85 1.04 -13.69
N LYS A 30 -12.21 1.35 -14.94
CA LYS A 30 -11.77 0.53 -16.08
C LYS A 30 -10.30 0.67 -16.48
N LYS A 31 -9.59 1.76 -16.19
CA LYS A 31 -8.17 1.90 -16.58
C LYS A 31 -7.40 2.90 -15.69
N PRO A 32 -6.66 2.44 -14.66
CA PRO A 32 -5.75 3.32 -13.92
C PRO A 32 -4.61 3.87 -14.80
N ASP A 33 -4.28 3.20 -15.91
CA ASP A 33 -3.21 3.64 -16.83
C ASP A 33 -3.65 4.79 -17.77
N ASN A 34 -4.92 5.19 -17.74
CA ASN A 34 -5.45 6.28 -18.56
C ASN A 34 -5.60 7.58 -17.76
N ASP A 35 -4.61 7.87 -16.91
CA ASP A 35 -4.41 9.12 -16.15
C ASP A 35 -4.51 10.40 -17.03
N ASN A 36 -4.59 10.26 -18.35
CA ASN A 36 -4.72 11.36 -19.31
C ASN A 36 -6.11 12.04 -19.28
N ILE A 37 -7.22 11.28 -19.19
CA ILE A 37 -8.58 11.88 -19.23
C ILE A 37 -8.84 12.72 -17.97
N MET A 38 -8.38 12.26 -16.81
CA MET A 38 -8.58 12.98 -15.55
C MET A 38 -7.77 14.28 -15.48
N LYS A 39 -6.65 14.37 -16.21
CA LYS A 39 -5.85 15.61 -16.37
C LYS A 39 -6.56 16.64 -17.24
N GLU A 40 -7.43 16.21 -18.16
CA GLU A 40 -8.20 17.10 -19.04
C GLU A 40 -9.40 17.74 -18.32
N ILE A 41 -9.90 17.13 -17.24
CA ILE A 41 -10.98 17.70 -16.42
C ILE A 41 -10.43 18.90 -15.62
N PRO A 42 -11.05 20.10 -15.71
CA PRO A 42 -10.57 21.23 -14.94
C PRO A 42 -10.71 20.99 -13.42
N MET A 43 -9.84 21.66 -12.67
CA MET A 43 -9.55 21.31 -11.28
C MET A 43 -10.78 21.40 -10.37
N LYS A 44 -11.65 22.40 -10.57
CA LYS A 44 -12.83 22.64 -9.73
C LYS A 44 -13.89 21.57 -9.93
N GLU A 45 -14.09 21.15 -11.17
CA GLU A 45 -15.02 20.09 -11.57
C GLU A 45 -14.54 18.75 -11.02
N ARG A 46 -13.24 18.46 -11.14
CA ARG A 46 -12.65 17.26 -10.54
C ARG A 46 -12.84 17.25 -9.02
N GLN A 47 -12.56 18.36 -8.33
CA GLN A 47 -12.79 18.48 -6.89
C GLN A 47 -14.25 18.22 -6.51
N GLN A 48 -15.21 18.82 -7.22
CA GLN A 48 -16.64 18.64 -6.96
C GLN A 48 -17.10 17.20 -7.19
N ILE A 49 -16.68 16.57 -8.30
CA ILE A 49 -17.02 15.17 -8.62
C ILE A 49 -16.52 14.24 -7.52
N TYR A 50 -15.25 14.34 -7.14
CA TYR A 50 -14.65 13.43 -6.17
C TYR A 50 -15.12 13.71 -4.74
N LEU A 51 -15.46 14.96 -4.39
CA LEU A 51 -16.11 15.28 -3.11
C LEU A 51 -17.52 14.68 -3.03
N PHE A 52 -18.30 14.79 -4.11
CA PHE A 52 -19.63 14.21 -4.19
C PHE A 52 -19.58 12.68 -4.08
N LEU A 53 -18.69 12.03 -4.83
CA LEU A 53 -18.49 10.58 -4.75
C LEU A 53 -18.04 10.14 -3.37
N ARG A 54 -17.13 10.90 -2.73
CA ARG A 54 -16.67 10.63 -1.37
C ARG A 54 -17.84 10.65 -0.39
N ASN A 55 -18.68 11.68 -0.47
CA ASN A 55 -19.87 11.78 0.37
C ASN A 55 -20.82 10.61 0.09
N LEU A 56 -21.04 10.21 -1.17
CA LEU A 56 -21.91 9.08 -1.49
C LEU A 56 -21.42 7.74 -0.90
N VAL A 57 -20.10 7.52 -0.89
CA VAL A 57 -19.50 6.26 -0.40
C VAL A 57 -19.38 6.25 1.13
N PHE A 58 -19.21 7.42 1.75
CA PHE A 58 -18.97 7.56 3.18
C PHE A 58 -20.10 8.28 3.93
N ASP A 59 -21.27 8.55 3.32
CA ASP A 59 -22.34 9.27 4.03
C ASP A 59 -22.84 8.42 5.19
N GLU A 60 -22.66 8.99 6.38
CA GLU A 60 -22.89 8.35 7.67
C GLU A 60 -24.32 8.62 8.12
N ASP A 61 -25.30 7.93 7.53
CA ASP A 61 -26.64 7.83 8.15
C ASP A 61 -26.63 6.88 9.38
N GLY A 62 -25.43 6.56 9.90
CA GLY A 62 -25.18 5.95 11.20
C GLY A 62 -25.53 4.46 11.34
N ASN A 63 -26.32 3.88 10.44
CA ASN A 63 -26.92 2.57 10.69
C ASN A 63 -26.39 1.42 9.83
N HIS A 64 -25.79 1.67 8.65
CA HIS A 64 -25.32 0.59 7.77
C HIS A 64 -24.05 0.98 7.01
N GLU A 65 -23.07 0.07 7.03
CA GLU A 65 -21.85 0.20 6.22
C GLU A 65 -22.18 0.09 4.73
N HIS A 66 -21.62 1.00 3.91
CA HIS A 66 -21.79 0.94 2.46
C HIS A 66 -21.29 -0.41 1.92
N TRP A 67 -22.07 -1.04 1.02
CA TRP A 67 -21.82 -2.40 0.52
C TRP A 67 -20.39 -2.63 0.01
N PHE A 68 -19.79 -1.60 -0.60
CA PHE A 68 -18.42 -1.62 -1.09
C PHE A 68 -17.40 -1.84 0.04
N ILE A 69 -17.57 -1.14 1.17
CA ILE A 69 -16.69 -1.26 2.33
C ILE A 69 -16.88 -2.62 2.97
N TYR A 70 -18.13 -3.07 3.12
CA TYR A 70 -18.45 -4.41 3.63
C TYR A 70 -17.80 -5.52 2.80
N ASN A 71 -17.95 -5.50 1.47
CA ASN A 71 -17.36 -6.51 0.59
C ASN A 71 -15.82 -6.44 0.60
N SER A 72 -15.25 -5.24 0.64
CA SER A 72 -13.80 -5.06 0.73
C SER A 72 -13.24 -5.59 2.06
N LYS A 73 -13.95 -5.34 3.17
CA LYS A 73 -13.62 -5.86 4.51
C LYS A 73 -13.65 -7.37 4.51
N LYS A 74 -14.70 -7.97 3.97
CA LYS A 74 -14.82 -9.43 3.85
C LYS A 74 -13.65 -10.03 3.06
N GLN A 75 -13.36 -9.50 1.87
CA GLN A 75 -12.24 -9.97 1.05
C GLN A 75 -10.89 -9.82 1.76
N LEU A 76 -10.65 -8.71 2.44
CA LEU A 76 -9.44 -8.48 3.21
C LEU A 76 -9.28 -9.51 4.33
N ILE A 77 -10.34 -9.74 5.10
CA ILE A 77 -10.35 -10.72 6.20
C ILE A 77 -10.11 -12.13 5.67
N ASP A 78 -10.83 -12.53 4.61
CA ASP A 78 -10.70 -13.85 4.00
C ASP A 78 -9.26 -14.06 3.50
N THR A 79 -8.68 -13.07 2.80
CA THR A 79 -7.29 -13.12 2.31
C THR A 79 -6.30 -13.25 3.46
N ILE A 80 -6.49 -12.49 4.54
CA ILE A 80 -5.61 -12.55 5.70
C ILE A 80 -5.69 -13.92 6.39
N ASN A 81 -6.89 -14.50 6.49
CA ASN A 81 -7.13 -15.79 7.12
C ASN A 81 -6.52 -16.97 6.36
N GLU A 82 -6.15 -16.79 5.08
CA GLU A 82 -5.36 -17.78 4.34
C GLU A 82 -3.97 -17.99 4.97
N TYR A 83 -3.42 -16.97 5.65
CA TYR A 83 -2.04 -16.99 6.17
C TYR A 83 -1.96 -17.06 7.70
N ARG A 84 -3.06 -16.83 8.42
CA ARG A 84 -3.09 -16.86 9.89
C ARG A 84 -4.44 -17.31 10.44
N THR A 85 -4.40 -17.90 11.63
CA THR A 85 -5.60 -18.17 12.45
C THR A 85 -5.50 -17.39 13.75
N ILE A 86 -6.51 -16.58 14.06
CA ILE A 86 -6.60 -15.86 15.34
C ILE A 86 -7.52 -16.66 16.26
N ASN A 87 -6.93 -17.34 17.24
CA ASN A 87 -7.68 -18.16 18.21
C ASN A 87 -8.43 -17.31 19.26
N ASP A 88 -7.95 -16.09 19.51
CA ASP A 88 -8.54 -15.15 20.46
C ASP A 88 -9.71 -14.39 19.81
N HIS A 89 -10.94 -14.71 20.21
CA HIS A 89 -12.14 -14.09 19.69
C HIS A 89 -12.21 -12.57 19.92
N SER A 90 -11.69 -12.08 21.05
CA SER A 90 -11.71 -10.65 21.34
C SER A 90 -10.80 -9.89 20.38
N LYS A 91 -9.57 -10.39 20.19
CA LYS A 91 -8.60 -9.79 19.25
C LYS A 91 -9.06 -9.89 17.80
N LYS A 92 -9.71 -11.00 17.46
CA LYS A 92 -10.29 -11.18 16.11
C LYS A 92 -11.30 -10.07 15.83
N ASN A 93 -12.26 -9.87 16.72
CA ASN A 93 -13.27 -8.83 16.56
C ASN A 93 -12.65 -7.43 16.48
N GLU A 94 -11.68 -7.11 17.35
CA GLU A 94 -10.96 -5.82 17.32
C GLU A 94 -10.31 -5.54 15.95
N ILE A 95 -9.62 -6.53 15.38
CA ILE A 95 -8.98 -6.42 14.07
C ILE A 95 -10.02 -6.26 12.95
N GLU A 96 -11.10 -7.03 13.01
CA GLU A 96 -12.17 -6.96 12.02
C GLU A 96 -12.90 -5.61 12.09
N ASP A 97 -13.06 -5.03 13.27
CA ASP A 97 -13.65 -3.69 13.47
C ASP A 97 -12.75 -2.60 12.89
N TYR A 98 -11.43 -2.74 13.03
CA TYR A 98 -10.47 -1.81 12.44
C TYR A 98 -10.35 -1.91 10.90
N ALA A 99 -10.72 -3.05 10.30
CA ALA A 99 -10.61 -3.24 8.86
C ALA A 99 -11.43 -2.21 8.07
N SER A 100 -12.63 -1.86 8.54
CA SER A 100 -13.51 -0.90 7.89
C SER A 100 -12.91 0.50 7.86
N SER A 101 -12.37 0.99 8.99
CA SER A 101 -11.73 2.31 9.05
C SER A 101 -10.47 2.34 8.18
N LEU A 102 -9.65 1.30 8.23
CA LEU A 102 -8.45 1.18 7.40
C LEU A 102 -8.79 1.24 5.91
N ILE A 103 -9.81 0.50 5.47
CA ILE A 103 -10.27 0.52 4.08
C ILE A 103 -10.72 1.92 3.67
N ARG A 104 -11.47 2.62 4.53
CA ARG A 104 -11.89 4.02 4.28
C ARG A 104 -10.68 4.92 4.11
N ASP A 105 -9.67 4.80 4.97
CA ASP A 105 -8.45 5.62 4.91
C ASP A 105 -7.67 5.36 3.62
N VAL A 106 -7.50 4.09 3.23
CA VAL A 106 -6.84 3.72 1.98
C VAL A 106 -7.56 4.31 0.77
N ILE A 107 -8.89 4.17 0.67
CA ILE A 107 -9.66 4.75 -0.44
C ILE A 107 -9.57 6.29 -0.41
N ASN A 108 -9.69 6.90 0.77
CA ASN A 108 -9.56 8.35 0.92
C ASN A 108 -8.22 8.85 0.40
N ILE A 109 -7.11 8.18 0.74
CA ILE A 109 -5.77 8.61 0.35
C ILE A 109 -5.53 8.33 -1.14
N PHE A 110 -5.68 7.08 -1.56
CA PHE A 110 -5.23 6.62 -2.88
C PHE A 110 -6.17 6.99 -4.02
N TYR A 111 -7.44 7.25 -3.71
CA TYR A 111 -8.45 7.57 -4.71
C TYR A 111 -8.94 9.01 -4.55
N PHE A 112 -9.63 9.36 -3.46
CA PHE A 112 -10.28 10.67 -3.35
C PHE A 112 -9.30 11.84 -3.25
N ARG A 113 -8.39 11.81 -2.27
CA ARG A 113 -7.41 12.90 -2.04
C ARG A 113 -6.58 13.14 -3.29
N ARG A 114 -6.09 12.08 -3.92
CA ARG A 114 -5.29 12.10 -5.16
C ARG A 114 -5.89 13.00 -6.24
N TYR A 115 -7.19 12.89 -6.50
CA TYR A 115 -7.86 13.66 -7.57
C TYR A 115 -8.44 14.99 -7.09
N THR A 116 -8.64 15.19 -5.79
CA THR A 116 -9.05 16.50 -5.26
C THR A 116 -7.89 17.49 -5.14
N CYS A 117 -6.64 17.03 -5.22
CA CYS A 117 -5.47 17.91 -5.20
C CYS A 117 -5.40 18.81 -6.46
N GLU A 118 -4.78 19.98 -6.30
CA GLU A 118 -4.62 20.98 -7.36
C GLU A 118 -3.92 20.39 -8.59
N ARG A 119 -2.84 19.65 -8.35
CA ARG A 119 -2.20 18.75 -9.31
C ARG A 119 -2.56 17.31 -8.94
N ILE A 120 -2.82 16.48 -9.95
CA ILE A 120 -3.02 15.05 -9.74
C ILE A 120 -1.71 14.47 -9.22
N ILE A 121 -1.73 14.00 -7.98
CA ILE A 121 -0.58 13.38 -7.34
C ILE A 121 -0.48 11.95 -7.84
N ASN A 122 0.70 11.47 -8.21
CA ASN A 122 0.94 10.07 -8.48
C ASN A 122 1.60 9.41 -7.28
N TYR A 123 1.62 8.08 -7.25
CA TYR A 123 2.37 7.34 -6.25
C TYR A 123 3.25 6.26 -6.88
N MET A 124 4.38 5.97 -6.25
CA MET A 124 5.34 4.96 -6.69
C MET A 124 5.76 4.12 -5.50
N TRP A 125 5.57 2.81 -5.61
CA TRP A 125 6.09 1.84 -4.65
C TRP A 125 7.57 1.63 -4.90
N ILE A 126 8.38 1.77 -3.85
CA ILE A 126 9.81 1.48 -3.93
C ILE A 126 10.01 -0.02 -3.89
N LYS A 127 10.79 -0.55 -4.83
CA LYS A 127 11.01 -1.98 -4.96
C LYS A 127 12.02 -2.48 -3.93
N ASN A 128 11.90 -3.77 -3.63
CA ASN A 128 12.88 -4.50 -2.83
C ASN A 128 14.26 -4.47 -3.51
N ASN A 129 15.30 -4.24 -2.72
CA ASN A 129 16.71 -4.07 -3.07
C ASN A 129 17.06 -2.78 -3.82
N GLU A 130 16.15 -1.80 -3.92
CA GLU A 130 16.52 -0.46 -4.42
C GLU A 130 17.37 0.27 -3.37
N PRO A 131 18.37 1.06 -3.77
CA PRO A 131 19.16 1.87 -2.85
C PRO A 131 18.27 2.87 -2.11
N ILE A 132 18.60 3.13 -0.86
CA ILE A 132 17.90 4.13 -0.06
C ILE A 132 18.22 5.52 -0.60
N ASP A 133 17.17 6.32 -0.76
CA ASP A 133 17.25 7.74 -1.13
C ASP A 133 16.62 8.59 -0.03
N PRO A 134 17.41 9.23 0.85
CA PRO A 134 16.91 10.05 1.95
C PRO A 134 16.03 11.23 1.53
N LEU A 135 16.07 11.65 0.27
CA LEU A 135 15.21 12.73 -0.23
C LEU A 135 13.79 12.25 -0.53
N SER A 136 13.63 10.99 -0.93
CA SER A 136 12.35 10.40 -1.30
C SER A 136 11.81 9.36 -0.32
N MET A 137 12.59 8.99 0.70
CA MET A 137 12.26 7.99 1.70
C MET A 137 12.33 8.59 3.11
N ASN A 138 11.40 8.19 3.97
CA ASN A 138 11.39 8.52 5.39
C ASN A 138 12.03 7.39 6.18
N GLU A 139 12.88 7.77 7.12
CA GLU A 139 13.56 6.84 7.99
C GLU A 139 13.43 7.26 9.45
N VAL A 140 13.21 6.27 10.31
CA VAL A 140 13.33 6.34 11.77
C VAL A 140 14.63 5.62 12.10
N TRP A 141 15.77 6.29 11.96
CA TRP A 141 17.06 5.72 12.35
C TRP A 141 17.63 6.41 13.57
N ASP A 142 18.40 5.65 14.34
CA ASP A 142 19.41 6.22 15.22
C ASP A 142 20.49 6.87 14.35
N ASP A 143 20.95 8.07 14.74
CA ASP A 143 21.86 8.95 13.98
C ASP A 143 23.21 8.30 13.60
N ASP A 144 23.53 7.10 14.13
CA ASP A 144 24.81 6.40 14.00
C ASP A 144 24.85 5.36 12.86
N VAL A 145 23.76 5.20 12.10
CA VAL A 145 23.70 4.20 11.02
C VAL A 145 24.21 4.77 9.71
N ASN A 146 25.33 4.21 9.21
CA ASN A 146 25.82 4.54 7.87
C ASN A 146 24.85 4.01 6.80
N VAL A 147 24.12 4.93 6.17
CA VAL A 147 23.11 4.67 5.13
C VAL A 147 23.75 4.26 3.80
N ASP A 148 25.05 4.50 3.62
CA ASP A 148 25.77 4.13 2.41
C ASP A 148 25.77 2.61 2.28
N ASN A 149 25.21 2.12 1.18
CA ASN A 149 24.97 0.70 0.84
C ASN A 149 23.71 0.04 1.44
N MET A 150 22.86 0.79 2.14
CA MET A 150 21.57 0.26 2.54
C MET A 150 20.59 0.20 1.36
N VAL A 151 19.75 -0.84 1.38
CA VAL A 151 18.72 -1.05 0.35
C VAL A 151 17.39 -1.35 1.00
N VAL A 152 16.32 -1.01 0.30
CA VAL A 152 14.94 -1.19 0.74
C VAL A 152 14.60 -2.67 0.82
N GLN A 153 14.17 -3.12 2.00
CA GLN A 153 13.62 -4.45 2.22
C GLN A 153 12.11 -4.45 1.95
N PHE A 154 11.39 -3.49 2.50
CA PHE A 154 9.93 -3.40 2.36
C PHE A 154 9.50 -1.94 2.28
N CYS A 155 8.54 -1.65 1.41
CA CYS A 155 7.90 -0.34 1.32
C CYS A 155 6.47 -0.50 1.85
N SER A 156 6.19 0.08 3.02
CA SER A 156 4.90 0.00 3.70
C SER A 156 3.95 1.11 3.25
N PHE A 157 4.49 2.24 2.78
CA PHE A 157 3.73 3.34 2.20
C PHE A 157 4.49 3.97 1.03
N PRO A 158 3.85 4.23 -0.12
CA PRO A 158 4.56 4.66 -1.32
C PRO A 158 4.96 6.13 -1.27
N LEU A 159 5.89 6.49 -2.15
CA LEU A 159 6.23 7.88 -2.45
C LEU A 159 5.06 8.52 -3.19
N PHE A 160 4.61 9.69 -2.75
CA PHE A 160 3.60 10.50 -3.46
C PHE A 160 4.23 11.76 -4.05
N GLY A 161 3.89 12.10 -5.28
CA GLY A 161 4.43 13.29 -5.96
C GLY A 161 4.07 13.38 -7.44
N THR A 162 4.72 14.30 -8.15
CA THR A 162 4.62 14.42 -9.61
C THR A 162 5.92 14.02 -10.28
N ASP A 163 5.82 13.59 -11.55
CA ASP A 163 6.98 13.24 -12.39
C ASP A 163 7.93 12.23 -11.72
N LEU A 164 7.36 11.25 -11.01
CA LEU A 164 8.10 10.34 -10.13
C LEU A 164 9.20 9.53 -10.84
N GLU A 165 9.06 9.29 -12.14
CA GLU A 165 10.06 8.54 -12.93
C GLU A 165 11.27 9.39 -13.34
N ASN A 166 11.14 10.72 -13.37
CA ASN A 166 12.22 11.63 -13.78
C ASN A 166 12.84 12.28 -12.54
N LEU A 167 14.05 11.83 -12.16
CA LEU A 167 14.75 12.32 -10.96
C LEU A 167 14.96 13.83 -10.93
N ASP A 168 15.21 14.46 -12.08
CA ASP A 168 15.48 15.91 -12.16
C ASP A 168 14.21 16.75 -12.02
N LYS A 169 13.05 16.21 -12.38
CA LYS A 169 11.74 16.91 -12.36
C LYS A 169 10.83 16.46 -11.23
N ARG A 170 11.19 15.38 -10.54
CA ARG A 170 10.40 14.77 -9.48
C ARG A 170 10.09 15.79 -8.40
N GLN A 171 8.82 15.90 -8.03
CA GLN A 171 8.38 16.67 -6.86
C GLN A 171 7.74 15.71 -5.86
N ALA A 172 8.50 15.33 -4.84
CA ALA A 172 8.01 14.50 -3.74
C ALA A 172 7.20 15.35 -2.75
N TRP A 173 5.97 14.92 -2.46
CA TRP A 173 5.07 15.57 -1.50
C TRP A 173 5.00 14.77 -0.21
N PHE A 174 4.95 13.44 -0.33
CA PHE A 174 5.11 12.53 0.80
C PHE A 174 6.17 11.51 0.45
N ARG A 175 7.17 11.39 1.31
CA ARG A 175 8.23 10.39 1.17
C ARG A 175 7.67 8.99 1.43
N ALA A 176 8.27 7.99 0.77
CA ALA A 176 7.93 6.60 1.00
C ALA A 176 8.29 6.19 2.43
N HIS A 177 7.44 5.41 3.07
CA HIS A 177 7.80 4.74 4.31
C HIS A 177 8.40 3.37 3.95
N ILE A 178 9.67 3.19 4.31
CA ILE A 178 10.45 2.00 3.96
C ILE A 178 11.10 1.42 5.20
N GLU A 179 11.37 0.13 5.12
CA GLU A 179 12.19 -0.64 6.05
C GLU A 179 13.40 -1.17 5.27
N PRO A 180 14.64 -0.99 5.75
CA PRO A 180 15.86 -1.46 5.12
C PRO A 180 16.11 -2.93 5.44
N HIS A 181 17.14 -3.50 4.82
CA HIS A 181 17.63 -4.82 5.19
C HIS A 181 18.06 -4.87 6.66
N ASN A 182 17.30 -5.61 7.47
CA ASN A 182 17.66 -6.04 8.81
C ASN A 182 17.47 -7.56 8.90
N ALA A 183 18.33 -8.26 9.64
CA ALA A 183 18.20 -9.70 9.87
C ALA A 183 16.81 -10.09 10.38
N PHE A 184 16.21 -9.28 11.26
CA PHE A 184 14.84 -9.52 11.73
C PHE A 184 13.81 -9.42 10.60
N THR A 185 13.86 -8.35 9.79
CA THR A 185 12.90 -8.13 8.69
C THR A 185 13.06 -9.16 7.56
N LEU A 186 14.28 -9.62 7.30
CA LEU A 186 14.58 -10.73 6.39
C LEU A 186 14.01 -12.06 6.88
N ARG A 187 14.18 -12.37 8.17
CA ARG A 187 13.63 -13.59 8.75
C ARG A 187 12.11 -13.62 8.64
N GLN A 188 11.45 -12.52 9.01
CA GLN A 188 9.99 -12.41 8.92
C GLN A 188 9.51 -12.51 7.46
N ARG A 189 10.14 -11.79 6.53
CA ARG A 189 9.78 -11.86 5.10
C ARG A 189 10.01 -13.26 4.53
N GLY A 190 11.12 -13.91 4.88
CA GLY A 190 11.43 -15.28 4.48
C GLY A 190 10.37 -16.27 4.96
N MET A 191 9.92 -16.16 6.21
CA MET A 191 8.82 -16.96 6.74
C MET A 191 7.50 -16.69 6.00
N THR A 192 7.14 -15.43 5.76
CA THR A 192 5.94 -15.07 5.00
C THR A 192 5.97 -15.60 3.58
N LEU A 193 7.10 -15.48 2.88
CA LEU A 193 7.28 -16.02 1.53
C LEU A 193 7.18 -17.55 1.49
N TYR A 194 7.64 -18.22 2.55
CA TYR A 194 7.47 -19.66 2.70
C TYR A 194 5.98 -20.03 2.83
N MET A 195 5.22 -19.29 3.65
CA MET A 195 3.76 -19.46 3.78
C MET A 195 3.02 -19.19 2.47
N LEU A 196 3.51 -18.22 1.67
CA LEU A 196 3.02 -17.90 0.32
C LEU A 196 3.44 -18.92 -0.75
N SER A 197 4.11 -20.02 -0.39
CA SER A 197 4.67 -21.01 -1.32
C SER A 197 5.69 -20.45 -2.32
N MET A 198 6.28 -19.29 -2.03
CA MET A 198 7.32 -18.62 -2.81
C MET A 198 8.72 -19.09 -2.35
N TYR A 199 8.95 -20.40 -2.38
CA TYR A 199 10.09 -21.04 -1.71
C TYR A 199 11.47 -20.50 -2.12
N LYS A 200 11.66 -20.18 -3.41
CA LYS A 200 12.94 -19.62 -3.89
C LYS A 200 13.27 -18.29 -3.23
N ASN A 201 12.27 -17.42 -3.10
CA ASN A 201 12.44 -16.10 -2.48
C ASN A 201 12.59 -16.24 -0.96
N ALA A 202 11.82 -17.15 -0.35
CA ALA A 202 11.94 -17.47 1.07
C ALA A 202 13.36 -17.94 1.45
N LEU A 203 13.91 -18.89 0.69
CA LEU A 203 15.25 -19.42 0.91
C LEU A 203 16.32 -18.33 0.73
N SER A 204 16.20 -17.50 -0.31
CA SER A 204 17.09 -16.36 -0.52
C SER A 204 17.12 -15.45 0.71
N ASP A 205 15.96 -15.05 1.23
CA ASP A 205 15.89 -14.15 2.38
C ASP A 205 16.40 -14.77 3.68
N LEU A 206 16.06 -16.04 3.96
CA LEU A 206 16.54 -16.76 5.13
C LEU A 206 18.05 -17.05 5.07
N SER A 207 18.61 -17.26 3.87
CA SER A 207 20.06 -17.43 3.73
C SER A 207 20.82 -16.14 4.06
N LYS A 208 20.26 -14.98 3.71
CA LYS A 208 20.86 -13.67 4.01
C LYS A 208 20.92 -13.38 5.52
N THR A 209 20.01 -13.94 6.34
CA THR A 209 20.07 -13.76 7.80
C THR A 209 21.24 -14.49 8.46
N LEU A 210 21.76 -15.55 7.82
CA LEU A 210 22.83 -16.38 8.35
C LEU A 210 24.23 -15.83 8.02
N ILE A 211 24.37 -15.00 6.98
CA ILE A 211 25.67 -14.46 6.54
C ILE A 211 26.34 -13.58 7.63
N PRO A 212 25.63 -12.68 8.34
CA PRO A 212 26.20 -11.93 9.45
C PRO A 212 26.61 -12.81 10.64
N GLU A 213 25.81 -13.83 10.98
CA GLU A 213 26.09 -14.76 12.09
C GLU A 213 27.32 -15.63 11.81
N ILE A 214 27.50 -16.09 10.57
CA ILE A 214 28.69 -16.85 10.16
C ILE A 214 29.93 -15.95 10.19
N ARG A 215 29.84 -14.69 9.74
CA ARG A 215 30.95 -13.74 9.81
C ARG A 215 31.38 -13.44 11.24
N SER A 216 30.46 -13.14 12.16
CA SER A 216 30.84 -12.85 13.55
C SER A 216 31.48 -14.06 14.24
N ASN A 217 30.97 -15.27 13.96
CA ASN A 217 31.54 -16.49 14.49
C ASN A 217 32.94 -16.81 13.92
N ALA A 218 33.20 -16.49 12.65
CA ALA A 218 34.51 -16.67 12.03
C ALA A 218 35.58 -15.71 12.60
N PHE A 219 35.23 -14.45 12.88
CA PHE A 219 36.14 -13.51 13.55
C PHE A 219 36.42 -13.90 15.00
N ASN A 220 35.42 -14.39 15.75
CA ASN A 220 35.63 -14.87 17.13
C ASN A 220 36.48 -16.15 17.24
N SER A 221 36.66 -16.89 16.13
CA SER A 221 37.55 -18.05 16.08
C SER A 221 38.99 -17.73 15.71
N SER A 222 39.27 -16.60 15.06
CA SER A 222 40.66 -16.18 14.75
C SER A 222 41.37 -15.55 15.94
N ASP A 223 40.64 -14.98 16.89
CA ASP A 223 41.21 -14.29 18.07
C ASP A 223 41.45 -15.24 19.26
N ARG A 224 41.33 -16.57 19.06
CA ARG A 224 41.60 -17.61 20.09
C ARG A 224 42.83 -18.46 19.78
N GLU A 225 43.62 -18.10 18.77
CA GLU A 225 44.84 -18.83 18.37
C GLU A 225 46.16 -18.07 18.65
N GLU A 226 46.16 -16.99 19.43
CA GLU A 226 47.38 -16.36 19.98
C GLU A 226 47.47 -16.53 21.51
#